data_AF-A0A4W3GZL9-F1
#
_entry.id   AF-A0A4W3GZL9-F1
#
_cell.length_a   1.000
_cell.length_b   1.000
_cell.length_c   1.000
_cell.angle_alpha   90.00
_cell.angle_beta   90.00
_cell.angle_gamma   90.00
#
_symmetry.space_group_name_H-M   'P 1'
#
loop_
_entity.id
_entity.type
_entity.pdbx_description
1 polymer ?
#
loop_
_entity_poly.entity_id
_entity_poly.type
_entity_poly.pdbx_seq_one_letter_code
_entity_poly.pdbx_strand_id
1 'polypeptide(L)'
;SRLPGVSKAPVTGCFAESAVRHFSVSASLRERVPPLGPMPNEEIDVNDLDSLEKYRSYKRYLQVAEKARQQTAWWRTYQQYVQEPSTEKIDIGLPHFRGSRRKEWKERRDIIKENRRNSDLESAARHRTLLISLDKVKAEWEKTCGPYHLRTLSEHYGVYRDLFCSATFVPRVMLRVQYELSEDLVPVYHGNVVTPTEAAAPPEVSFEAEAGSLWTLLLTNPDGHLKEDESEYVHWLVGNIPGDSVREGDEICHYFPPFPAKGTGYHRFIFILFKQDERIDFKEDCRPSPCHNLERRTFTTFDFYKKHQGLMTPAGLAFFQCPWDESVTNTFHTLLDMKEPIFEYDFPPVYHPPQRKYPHAQPLRYLDRYRDTHEPTYGIY
;
A
#
# COMPACT_ATOMS: atom_id res chain seq x y z
N SER A 1 -38.45 -67.17 -17.24
CA SER A 1 -38.76 -68.52 -17.76
C SER A 1 -37.94 -68.77 -19.02
N ARG A 2 -37.36 -69.96 -19.08
CA ARG A 2 -36.46 -70.57 -20.10
C ARG A 2 -36.76 -70.15 -21.56
N LEU A 3 -35.70 -69.71 -22.28
CA LEU A 3 -35.06 -70.25 -23.51
C LEU A 3 -35.95 -70.89 -24.63
N PRO A 4 -35.47 -71.15 -25.87
CA PRO A 4 -34.33 -70.63 -26.65
C PRO A 4 -34.58 -70.44 -28.18
N GLY A 5 -33.60 -69.79 -28.83
CA GLY A 5 -32.89 -70.18 -30.07
C GLY A 5 -33.59 -70.74 -31.31
N VAL A 6 -33.23 -70.24 -32.51
CA VAL A 6 -32.79 -71.05 -33.66
C VAL A 6 -31.86 -70.21 -34.55
N SER A 7 -30.70 -70.78 -34.87
CA SER A 7 -29.71 -70.36 -35.86
C SER A 7 -30.01 -70.96 -37.24
N LYS A 8 -29.60 -70.30 -38.32
CA LYS A 8 -29.02 -70.90 -39.55
C LYS A 8 -28.50 -69.82 -40.51
N ALA A 9 -27.20 -69.93 -40.82
CA ALA A 9 -26.45 -69.20 -41.85
C ALA A 9 -26.55 -69.94 -43.22
N PRO A 10 -25.73 -69.68 -44.26
CA PRO A 10 -25.10 -68.44 -44.75
C PRO A 10 -25.38 -68.21 -46.26
N VAL A 11 -25.06 -67.03 -46.80
CA VAL A 11 -24.73 -66.88 -48.24
C VAL A 11 -23.46 -66.07 -48.36
N THR A 12 -22.39 -66.74 -48.76
CA THR A 12 -21.10 -66.20 -49.16
C THR A 12 -21.18 -65.63 -50.57
N GLY A 13 -20.57 -64.46 -50.80
CA GLY A 13 -20.42 -63.89 -52.14
C GLY A 13 -19.48 -62.68 -52.17
N CYS A 14 -18.18 -62.98 -52.33
CA CYS A 14 -17.15 -62.19 -53.03
C CYS A 14 -16.71 -60.80 -52.49
N PHE A 15 -15.62 -60.86 -51.73
CA PHE A 15 -14.35 -60.10 -51.91
C PHE A 15 -14.35 -58.82 -52.76
N ALA A 16 -14.09 -57.71 -52.07
CA ALA A 16 -13.21 -56.65 -52.55
C ALA A 16 -12.35 -56.17 -51.36
N GLU A 17 -11.09 -56.59 -51.31
CA GLU A 17 -10.10 -56.07 -50.37
C GLU A 17 -9.59 -54.71 -50.87
N SER A 18 -9.68 -53.67 -50.04
CA SER A 18 -8.71 -52.57 -50.08
C SER A 18 -8.62 -51.85 -48.73
N ALA A 19 -7.57 -52.20 -47.97
CA ALA A 19 -6.84 -51.38 -47.00
C ALA A 19 -7.64 -50.52 -46.01
N VAL A 20 -8.21 -51.16 -44.97
CA VAL A 20 -8.50 -50.46 -43.72
C VAL A 20 -7.20 -50.38 -42.92
N ARG A 21 -6.60 -49.19 -42.87
CA ARG A 21 -5.53 -48.88 -41.92
C ARG A 21 -6.11 -49.07 -40.51
N HIS A 22 -5.68 -50.12 -39.82
CA HIS A 22 -5.84 -50.22 -38.38
C HIS A 22 -5.09 -49.03 -37.76
N PHE A 23 -5.84 -48.02 -37.31
CA PHE A 23 -5.34 -47.09 -36.31
C PHE A 23 -5.14 -47.91 -35.04
N SER A 24 -3.92 -48.44 -34.85
CA SER A 24 -3.46 -48.80 -33.52
C SER A 24 -3.47 -47.52 -32.71
N VAL A 25 -4.42 -47.40 -31.77
CA VAL A 25 -4.30 -46.43 -30.69
C VAL A 25 -3.17 -46.95 -29.83
N SER A 26 -1.94 -46.65 -30.26
CA SER A 26 -0.76 -46.73 -29.43
C SER A 26 -1.03 -45.77 -28.28
N ALA A 27 -1.45 -46.32 -27.14
CA ALA A 27 -1.50 -45.57 -25.90
C ALA A 27 -0.11 -44.95 -25.73
N SER A 28 -0.01 -43.64 -25.91
CA SER A 28 1.18 -42.90 -25.56
C SER A 28 1.40 -43.16 -24.08
N LEU A 29 2.40 -43.98 -23.78
CA LEU A 29 3.02 -44.02 -22.46
C LEU A 29 3.36 -42.56 -22.16
N ARG A 30 2.55 -41.91 -21.31
CA ARG A 30 2.90 -40.61 -20.75
C ARG A 30 4.26 -40.82 -20.09
N GLU A 31 5.30 -40.25 -20.68
CA GLU A 31 6.60 -40.16 -20.05
C GLU A 31 6.39 -39.51 -18.68
N ARG A 32 6.60 -40.30 -17.62
CA ARG A 32 6.48 -39.79 -16.26
C ARG A 32 7.79 -39.11 -15.91
N VAL A 33 7.73 -37.81 -15.71
CA VAL A 33 8.87 -37.02 -15.23
C VAL A 33 8.87 -37.08 -13.70
N PRO A 34 10.00 -37.37 -13.04
CA PRO A 34 10.10 -37.32 -11.59
C PRO A 34 9.86 -35.87 -11.09
N PRO A 35 9.30 -35.69 -9.88
CA PRO A 35 9.12 -34.37 -9.30
C PRO A 35 10.47 -33.68 -9.09
N LEU A 36 10.50 -32.35 -9.25
CA LEU A 36 11.73 -31.56 -9.13
C LEU A 36 12.11 -31.25 -7.67
N GLY A 37 11.22 -31.56 -6.73
CA GLY A 37 11.41 -31.37 -5.30
C GLY A 37 10.43 -32.24 -4.51
N PRO A 38 10.42 -32.12 -3.17
CA PRO A 38 9.53 -32.90 -2.32
C PRO A 38 8.07 -32.61 -2.67
N MET A 39 7.24 -33.65 -2.70
CA MET A 39 5.80 -33.50 -2.90
C MET A 39 5.09 -33.19 -1.58
N PRO A 40 3.97 -32.47 -1.61
CA PRO A 40 3.13 -32.29 -0.43
C PRO A 40 2.74 -33.65 0.16
N ASN A 41 2.75 -33.74 1.49
CA ASN A 41 2.29 -34.89 2.26
C ASN A 41 3.11 -36.20 2.10
N GLU A 42 4.34 -36.15 1.57
CA GLU A 42 5.22 -37.33 1.53
C GLU A 42 5.63 -37.83 2.92
N GLU A 43 5.63 -36.94 3.91
CA GLU A 43 5.97 -37.25 5.30
C GLU A 43 4.86 -38.00 6.05
N ILE A 44 3.67 -38.13 5.45
CA ILE A 44 2.55 -38.82 6.09
C ILE A 44 2.75 -40.33 5.94
N ASP A 45 2.91 -41.04 7.07
CA ASP A 45 2.94 -42.50 7.08
C ASP A 45 1.55 -43.06 6.71
N VAL A 46 1.46 -43.63 5.52
CA VAL A 46 0.21 -44.18 4.97
C VAL A 46 -0.10 -45.57 5.54
N ASN A 47 0.89 -46.24 6.16
CA ASN A 47 0.70 -47.60 6.68
C ASN A 47 -0.15 -47.64 7.94
N ASP A 48 -0.14 -46.56 8.74
CA ASP A 48 -0.88 -46.45 9.99
C ASP A 48 -1.79 -45.20 10.01
N LEU A 49 -2.72 -45.15 9.07
CA LEU A 49 -3.63 -44.02 8.89
C LEU A 49 -4.57 -43.79 10.08
N ASP A 50 -4.91 -44.83 10.83
CA ASP A 50 -5.89 -44.77 11.91
C ASP A 50 -5.30 -44.22 13.21
N SER A 51 -4.00 -44.36 13.43
CA SER A 51 -3.31 -43.78 14.59
C SER A 51 -3.02 -42.28 14.43
N LEU A 52 -3.07 -41.74 13.22
CA LEU A 52 -2.75 -40.33 12.94
C LEU A 52 -3.76 -39.35 13.55
N GLU A 53 -3.24 -38.27 14.12
CA GLU A 53 -4.06 -37.19 14.64
C GLU A 53 -4.76 -36.43 13.51
N LYS A 54 -6.07 -36.65 13.35
CA LYS A 54 -6.89 -35.95 12.37
C LYS A 54 -7.12 -34.49 12.77
N TYR A 55 -7.34 -33.62 11.78
CA TYR A 55 -7.59 -32.20 12.03
C TYR A 55 -8.83 -31.91 12.89
N ARG A 56 -9.92 -32.69 12.72
CA ARG A 56 -11.19 -32.61 13.49
C ARG A 56 -11.93 -31.27 13.47
N SER A 57 -11.34 -30.23 12.89
CA SER A 57 -11.92 -28.89 12.74
C SER A 57 -11.36 -28.22 11.48
N TYR A 58 -12.24 -27.50 10.78
CA TYR A 58 -11.84 -26.73 9.60
C TYR A 58 -10.79 -25.67 9.93
N LYS A 59 -10.91 -24.99 11.08
CA LYS A 59 -9.97 -23.94 11.51
C LYS A 59 -8.52 -24.47 11.66
N ARG A 60 -8.36 -25.67 12.22
CA ARG A 60 -7.03 -26.27 12.38
C ARG A 60 -6.40 -26.62 11.03
N TYR A 61 -7.19 -27.15 10.11
CA TYR A 61 -6.76 -27.39 8.74
C TYR A 61 -6.36 -26.07 8.04
N LEU A 62 -7.21 -25.04 8.14
CA LEU A 62 -6.98 -23.75 7.51
C LEU A 62 -5.65 -23.12 7.94
N GLN A 63 -5.33 -23.16 9.24
CA GLN A 63 -4.05 -22.64 9.75
C GLN A 63 -2.83 -23.36 9.15
N VAL A 64 -2.93 -24.67 8.91
CA VAL A 64 -1.84 -25.43 8.27
C VAL A 64 -1.78 -25.11 6.78
N ALA A 65 -2.92 -25.01 6.11
CA ALA A 65 -3.00 -24.65 4.70
C ALA A 65 -2.44 -23.25 4.42
N GLU A 66 -2.73 -22.26 5.28
CA GLU A 66 -2.18 -20.90 5.17
C GLU A 66 -0.66 -20.87 5.34
N LYS A 67 -0.12 -21.64 6.29
CA LYS A 67 1.33 -21.79 6.47
C LYS A 67 1.98 -22.43 5.25
N ALA A 68 1.40 -23.50 4.72
CA ALA A 68 1.89 -24.16 3.51
C ALA A 68 1.84 -23.22 2.29
N ARG A 69 0.82 -22.35 2.19
CA ARG A 69 0.71 -21.34 1.12
C ARG A 69 1.81 -20.28 1.18
N GLN A 70 2.35 -19.97 2.35
CA GLN A 70 3.44 -18.99 2.51
C GLN A 70 4.83 -19.59 2.24
N GLN A 71 4.95 -20.92 2.17
CA GLN A 71 6.21 -21.58 1.88
C GLN A 71 6.55 -21.47 0.39
N THR A 72 7.84 -21.39 0.10
CA THR A 72 8.34 -21.41 -1.27
C THR A 72 8.15 -22.81 -1.86
N ALA A 73 7.53 -22.87 -3.03
CA ALA A 73 7.30 -24.11 -3.75
C ALA A 73 8.04 -24.11 -5.10
N TRP A 74 8.47 -25.29 -5.53
CA TRP A 74 9.19 -25.45 -6.81
C TRP A 74 8.26 -25.42 -8.03
N TRP A 75 6.95 -25.64 -7.84
CA TRP A 75 5.95 -25.48 -8.89
C TRP A 75 5.47 -24.03 -9.02
N ARG A 76 4.71 -23.77 -10.10
CA ARG A 76 4.12 -22.46 -10.37
C ARG A 76 3.11 -22.09 -9.27
N THR A 77 3.32 -20.95 -8.64
CA THR A 77 2.43 -20.44 -7.58
C THR A 77 1.82 -19.09 -7.97
N TYR A 78 0.67 -18.76 -7.40
CA TYR A 78 0.04 -17.44 -7.60
C TYR A 78 0.99 -16.30 -7.19
N GLN A 79 1.74 -16.48 -6.10
CA GLN A 79 2.69 -15.47 -5.62
C GLN A 79 3.75 -15.11 -6.65
N GLN A 80 4.27 -16.09 -7.40
CA GLN A 80 5.26 -15.83 -8.47
C GLN A 80 4.74 -14.95 -9.60
N TYR A 81 3.42 -14.93 -9.85
CA TYR A 81 2.81 -14.11 -10.88
C TYR A 81 2.42 -12.71 -10.42
N VAL A 82 2.28 -12.51 -9.10
CA VAL A 82 1.68 -11.30 -8.53
C VAL A 82 2.68 -10.49 -7.71
N GLN A 83 3.66 -11.13 -7.07
CA GLN A 83 4.63 -10.43 -6.24
C GLN A 83 5.74 -9.82 -7.09
N GLU A 84 6.00 -8.54 -6.85
CA GLU A 84 7.19 -7.86 -7.33
C GLU A 84 8.44 -8.40 -6.61
N PRO A 85 9.61 -8.43 -7.29
CA PRO A 85 10.85 -8.89 -6.68
C PRO A 85 11.20 -8.03 -5.46
N SER A 86 11.39 -8.66 -4.30
CA SER A 86 11.81 -7.97 -3.08
C SER A 86 13.25 -7.51 -3.21
N THR A 87 13.48 -6.21 -3.27
CA THR A 87 14.81 -5.61 -3.11
C THR A 87 15.18 -5.55 -1.62
N GLU A 88 16.46 -5.77 -1.30
CA GLU A 88 16.96 -5.60 0.07
C GLU A 88 16.77 -4.13 0.50
N LYS A 89 16.00 -3.91 1.56
CA LYS A 89 15.68 -2.57 2.05
C LYS A 89 16.70 -2.13 3.09
N ILE A 90 17.32 -0.99 2.85
CA ILE A 90 18.27 -0.37 3.78
C ILE A 90 17.49 0.39 4.86
N ASP A 91 17.98 0.38 6.10
CA ASP A 91 17.45 1.20 7.20
C ASP A 91 18.28 2.48 7.32
N ILE A 92 17.65 3.64 7.11
CA ILE A 92 18.27 4.97 7.20
C ILE A 92 17.84 5.74 8.46
N GLY A 93 17.13 5.07 9.39
CA GLY A 93 16.58 5.70 10.59
C GLY A 93 17.54 5.80 11.78
N LEU A 94 17.05 6.48 12.83
CA LEU A 94 17.72 6.54 14.12
C LEU A 94 17.89 5.15 14.76
N PRO A 95 19.02 4.91 15.47
CA PRO A 95 19.25 3.66 16.16
C PRO A 95 18.23 3.40 17.28
N HIS A 96 17.89 2.13 17.51
CA HIS A 96 16.98 1.74 18.58
C HIS A 96 17.72 1.24 19.82
N PHE A 97 17.68 2.04 20.88
CA PHE A 97 18.17 1.63 22.19
C PHE A 97 17.07 0.92 22.98
N ARG A 98 17.05 -0.41 22.91
CA ARG A 98 16.10 -1.21 23.68
C ARG A 98 16.53 -1.25 25.15
N GLY A 99 15.61 -0.92 26.06
CA GLY A 99 15.80 -1.12 27.49
C GLY A 99 16.00 -2.59 27.89
N SER A 100 16.29 -2.83 29.17
CA SER A 100 16.48 -4.19 29.67
C SER A 100 15.19 -5.01 29.58
N ARG A 101 15.14 -5.98 28.65
CA ARG A 101 13.99 -6.89 28.45
C ARG A 101 13.54 -7.58 29.74
N ARG A 102 14.47 -7.88 30.64
CA ARG A 102 14.18 -8.53 31.92
C ARG A 102 13.41 -7.61 32.88
N LYS A 103 13.72 -6.31 32.90
CA LYS A 103 13.03 -5.31 33.72
C LYS A 103 11.61 -5.10 33.19
N GLU A 104 11.47 -4.81 31.90
CA GLU A 104 10.18 -4.64 31.19
C GLU A 104 9.26 -5.86 31.40
N TRP A 105 9.80 -7.07 31.27
CA TRP A 105 9.03 -8.29 31.49
C TRP A 105 8.56 -8.46 32.94
N LYS A 106 9.40 -8.09 33.92
CA LYS A 106 9.05 -8.16 35.33
C LYS A 106 7.91 -7.18 35.66
N GLU A 107 8.03 -5.94 35.22
CA GLU A 107 6.99 -4.90 35.39
C GLU A 107 5.66 -5.34 34.77
N ARG A 108 5.66 -5.78 33.51
CA ARG A 108 4.44 -6.30 32.86
C ARG A 108 3.84 -7.49 33.60
N ARG A 109 4.68 -8.41 34.08
CA ARG A 109 4.22 -9.57 34.84
C ARG A 109 3.57 -9.15 36.17
N ASP A 110 4.13 -8.16 36.84
CA ASP A 110 3.60 -7.68 38.13
C ASP A 110 2.28 -6.92 37.93
N ILE A 111 2.15 -6.10 36.88
CA ILE A 111 0.88 -5.48 36.47
C ILE A 111 -0.20 -6.53 36.19
N ILE A 112 0.13 -7.59 35.43
CA ILE A 112 -0.83 -8.67 35.13
C ILE A 112 -1.26 -9.40 36.40
N LYS A 113 -0.34 -9.64 37.35
CA LYS A 113 -0.70 -10.27 38.64
C LYS A 113 -1.64 -9.38 39.43
N GLU A 114 -1.38 -8.08 39.49
CA GLU A 114 -2.21 -7.11 40.20
C GLU A 114 -3.62 -7.04 39.59
N ASN A 115 -3.71 -6.93 38.26
CA ASN A 115 -4.99 -6.91 37.55
C ASN A 115 -5.80 -8.20 37.79
N ARG A 116 -5.13 -9.37 37.84
CA ARG A 116 -5.79 -10.66 38.13
C ARG A 116 -6.20 -10.83 39.60
N ARG A 117 -5.57 -10.11 40.52
CA ARG A 117 -5.96 -10.12 41.95
C ARG A 117 -7.19 -9.26 42.22
N ASN A 118 -7.46 -8.29 41.34
CA ASN A 118 -8.59 -7.40 41.48
C ASN A 118 -9.91 -8.13 41.12
N SER A 119 -10.76 -8.35 42.12
CA SER A 119 -12.05 -9.04 41.96
C SER A 119 -13.03 -8.24 41.11
N ASP A 120 -12.95 -6.91 41.11
CA ASP A 120 -13.87 -6.04 40.35
C ASP A 120 -13.59 -6.14 38.85
N LEU A 121 -12.30 -6.23 38.47
CA LEU A 121 -11.90 -6.44 37.08
C LEU A 121 -12.31 -7.82 36.56
N GLU A 122 -12.23 -8.86 37.41
CA GLU A 122 -12.70 -10.21 37.06
C GLU A 122 -14.21 -10.22 36.82
N SER A 123 -14.97 -9.65 37.76
CA SER A 123 -16.43 -9.54 37.66
C SER A 123 -16.84 -8.76 36.40
N ALA A 124 -16.23 -7.59 36.16
CA ALA A 124 -16.51 -6.79 34.98
C ALA A 124 -16.16 -7.51 33.67
N ALA A 125 -15.05 -8.27 33.64
CA ALA A 125 -14.69 -9.07 32.48
C ALA A 125 -15.69 -10.22 32.24
N ARG A 126 -16.12 -10.90 33.31
CA ARG A 126 -17.10 -11.99 33.25
C ARG A 126 -18.47 -11.51 32.77
N HIS A 127 -18.89 -10.32 33.20
CA HIS A 127 -20.13 -9.67 32.78
C HIS A 127 -20.01 -8.86 31.48
N ARG A 128 -18.82 -8.81 30.86
CA ARG A 128 -18.53 -8.05 29.63
C ARG A 128 -18.81 -6.54 29.75
N THR A 129 -18.67 -5.99 30.95
CA THR A 129 -18.84 -4.55 31.23
C THR A 129 -17.50 -3.82 31.38
N LEU A 130 -16.37 -4.54 31.29
CA LEU A 130 -15.03 -3.96 31.39
C LEU A 130 -14.75 -2.99 30.22
N LEU A 131 -14.48 -1.73 30.55
CA LEU A 131 -14.08 -0.69 29.60
C LEU A 131 -12.59 -0.41 29.72
N ILE A 132 -11.91 -0.27 28.57
CA ILE A 132 -10.49 0.08 28.50
C ILE A 132 -10.38 1.52 28.02
N SER A 133 -9.63 2.34 28.74
CA SER A 133 -9.37 3.73 28.36
C SER A 133 -8.51 3.77 27.08
N LEU A 134 -9.08 4.26 25.99
CA LEU A 134 -8.40 4.34 24.69
C LEU A 134 -7.20 5.29 24.73
N ASP A 135 -7.27 6.38 25.50
CA ASP A 135 -6.17 7.35 25.60
C ASP A 135 -4.90 6.73 26.20
N LYS A 136 -5.05 5.89 27.24
CA LYS A 136 -3.91 5.16 27.82
C LYS A 136 -3.35 4.12 26.86
N VAL A 137 -4.21 3.44 26.10
CA VAL A 137 -3.77 2.48 25.08
C VAL A 137 -2.98 3.19 24.00
N LYS A 138 -3.47 4.34 23.52
CA LYS A 138 -2.79 5.15 22.50
C LYS A 138 -1.43 5.66 23.01
N ALA A 139 -1.37 6.20 24.23
CA ALA A 139 -0.12 6.69 24.82
C ALA A 139 0.93 5.58 25.00
N GLU A 140 0.53 4.37 25.40
CA GLU A 140 1.44 3.22 25.51
C GLU A 140 1.84 2.67 24.13
N TRP A 141 0.90 2.66 23.19
CA TRP A 141 1.15 2.25 21.81
C TRP A 141 2.21 3.15 21.14
N GLU A 142 2.07 4.48 21.26
CA GLU A 142 3.03 5.46 20.73
C GLU A 142 4.45 5.21 21.23
N LYS A 143 4.62 4.77 22.48
CA LYS A 143 5.94 4.48 23.08
C LYS A 143 6.54 3.13 22.68
N THR A 144 5.71 2.14 22.35
CA THR A 144 6.13 0.74 22.23
C THR A 144 6.15 0.24 20.78
N CYS A 145 4.99 -0.10 20.23
CA CYS A 145 4.86 -0.69 18.90
C CYS A 145 4.43 0.30 17.80
N GLY A 146 3.99 1.51 18.18
CA GLY A 146 3.58 2.57 17.27
C GLY A 146 4.57 2.82 16.13
N PRO A 147 5.87 3.06 16.40
CA PRO A 147 6.89 3.24 15.36
C PRO A 147 6.92 2.13 14.30
N TYR A 148 6.71 0.88 14.69
CA TYR A 148 6.75 -0.26 13.77
C TYR A 148 5.48 -0.34 12.92
N HIS A 149 4.32 -0.06 13.52
CA HIS A 149 3.06 0.02 12.77
C HIS A 149 3.11 1.17 11.76
N LEU A 150 3.71 2.30 12.14
CA LEU A 150 3.92 3.45 11.28
C LEU A 150 4.79 3.12 10.08
N ARG A 151 5.90 2.38 10.29
CA ARG A 151 6.72 1.86 9.20
C ARG A 151 5.88 0.99 8.25
N THR A 152 5.12 0.03 8.77
CA THR A 152 4.27 -0.84 7.94
C THR A 152 3.20 -0.05 7.17
N LEU A 153 2.57 0.94 7.80
CA LEU A 153 1.60 1.81 7.14
C LEU A 153 2.27 2.63 6.03
N SER A 154 3.42 3.24 6.31
CA SER A 154 4.13 4.06 5.34
C SER A 154 4.62 3.24 4.13
N GLU A 155 4.99 1.99 4.36
CA GLU A 155 5.29 1.03 3.30
C GLU A 155 4.05 0.66 2.47
N HIS A 156 2.91 0.40 3.12
CA HIS A 156 1.64 0.14 2.44
C HIS A 156 1.21 1.34 1.57
N TYR A 157 1.37 2.56 2.08
CA TYR A 157 1.05 3.77 1.34
C TYR A 157 2.10 4.12 0.28
N GLY A 158 3.22 3.40 0.15
CA GLY A 158 4.26 3.67 -0.86
C GLY A 158 5.20 4.85 -0.53
N VAL A 159 5.13 5.42 0.67
CA VAL A 159 5.91 6.60 1.09
C VAL A 159 7.42 6.38 0.92
N TYR A 160 7.95 5.24 1.38
CA TYR A 160 9.38 4.94 1.26
C TYR A 160 9.84 4.65 -0.16
N ARG A 161 8.96 4.08 -0.99
CA ARG A 161 9.26 3.79 -2.39
C ARG A 161 9.47 5.10 -3.15
N ASP A 162 8.56 6.04 -2.96
CA ASP A 162 8.52 7.28 -3.73
C ASP A 162 9.55 8.30 -3.21
N LEU A 163 9.69 8.47 -1.88
CA LEU A 163 10.58 9.49 -1.30
C LEU A 163 12.04 9.07 -1.17
N PHE A 164 12.32 7.79 -0.94
CA PHE A 164 13.65 7.28 -0.57
C PHE A 164 14.11 6.10 -1.42
N CYS A 165 13.51 5.87 -2.58
CA CYS A 165 13.86 4.79 -3.51
C CYS A 165 13.92 3.41 -2.82
N SER A 166 12.95 3.12 -1.94
CA SER A 166 12.82 1.88 -1.13
C SER A 166 13.69 1.78 0.14
N ALA A 167 14.49 2.79 0.47
CA ALA A 167 15.09 2.87 1.80
C ALA A 167 14.01 3.15 2.86
N THR A 168 14.08 2.45 3.98
CA THR A 168 13.07 2.52 5.05
C THR A 168 13.67 3.12 6.32
N PHE A 169 12.84 3.68 7.19
CA PHE A 169 13.25 4.02 8.54
C PHE A 169 12.12 3.77 9.53
N VAL A 170 12.43 3.65 10.81
CA VAL A 170 11.42 3.57 11.86
C VAL A 170 11.23 4.95 12.48
N PRO A 171 10.04 5.58 12.38
CA PRO A 171 9.79 6.88 12.99
C PRO A 171 9.76 6.75 14.51
N ARG A 172 10.89 7.07 15.15
CA ARG A 172 11.08 6.99 16.60
C ARG A 172 10.45 8.17 17.33
N VAL A 173 10.41 9.33 16.67
CA VAL A 173 9.83 10.56 17.20
C VAL A 173 8.40 10.69 16.69
N MET A 174 7.43 10.73 17.61
CA MET A 174 6.02 10.90 17.26
C MET A 174 5.77 12.35 16.88
N LEU A 175 5.49 12.58 15.61
CA LEU A 175 5.14 13.89 15.09
C LEU A 175 3.63 14.11 15.25
N ARG A 176 3.23 15.17 15.95
CA ARG A 176 1.83 15.56 16.11
C ARG A 176 1.59 16.85 15.35
N VAL A 177 0.85 16.74 14.26
CA VAL A 177 0.48 17.87 13.41
C VAL A 177 -1.02 18.11 13.55
N GLN A 178 -1.42 19.37 13.74
CA GLN A 178 -2.80 19.78 13.93
C GLN A 178 -3.07 21.04 13.10
N TYR A 179 -4.13 21.01 12.30
CA TYR A 179 -4.64 22.19 11.61
C TYR A 179 -5.71 22.86 12.46
N GLU A 180 -5.64 24.18 12.57
CA GLU A 180 -6.66 25.00 13.24
C GLU A 180 -7.62 25.55 12.18
N LEU A 181 -8.89 25.12 12.26
CA LEU A 181 -9.95 25.63 11.40
C LEU A 181 -10.99 26.34 12.26
N SER A 182 -10.88 27.67 12.34
CA SER A 182 -11.75 28.55 13.13
C SER A 182 -11.76 28.21 14.63
N GLU A 183 -12.57 27.24 15.06
CA GLU A 183 -12.67 26.80 16.47
C GLU A 183 -12.41 25.29 16.63
N ASP A 184 -12.25 24.55 15.53
CA ASP A 184 -12.02 23.10 15.54
C ASP A 184 -10.54 22.77 15.24
N LEU A 185 -10.02 21.75 15.93
CA LEU A 185 -8.69 21.21 15.70
C LEU A 185 -8.79 19.93 14.87
N VAL A 186 -8.15 19.92 13.71
CA VAL A 186 -8.09 18.77 12.80
C VAL A 186 -6.72 18.10 12.91
N PRO A 187 -6.60 16.97 13.65
CA PRO A 187 -5.34 16.27 13.79
C PRO A 187 -4.99 15.48 12.51
N VAL A 188 -3.71 15.53 12.15
CA VAL A 188 -3.11 14.67 11.13
C VAL A 188 -2.55 13.42 11.81
N TYR A 189 -2.92 12.27 11.27
CA TYR A 189 -2.42 10.96 11.68
C TYR A 189 -1.57 10.36 10.55
N HIS A 190 -1.99 9.22 10.00
CA HIS A 190 -1.20 8.40 9.08
C HIS A 190 -2.10 7.87 7.96
N GLY A 191 -2.58 8.80 7.12
CA GLY A 191 -3.46 8.52 5.99
C GLY A 191 -4.93 8.88 6.21
N ASN A 192 -5.27 9.64 7.26
CA ASN A 192 -6.60 10.21 7.38
C ASN A 192 -6.83 11.28 6.30
N VAL A 193 -8.10 11.55 6.00
CA VAL A 193 -8.47 12.58 5.03
C VAL A 193 -8.51 13.94 5.72
N VAL A 194 -7.87 14.93 5.11
CA VAL A 194 -7.90 16.35 5.51
C VAL A 194 -8.19 17.17 4.26
N THR A 195 -9.14 18.10 4.33
CA THR A 195 -9.55 18.88 3.16
C THR A 195 -8.59 20.04 2.90
N PRO A 196 -8.49 20.54 1.64
CA PRO A 196 -7.68 21.72 1.35
C PRO A 196 -8.13 22.96 2.12
N THR A 197 -9.42 23.05 2.43
CA THR A 197 -10.00 24.13 3.23
C THR A 197 -9.51 24.09 4.68
N GLU A 198 -9.43 22.90 5.29
CA GLU A 198 -8.85 22.71 6.63
C GLU A 198 -7.34 23.02 6.64
N ALA A 199 -6.64 22.66 5.57
CA ALA A 199 -5.19 22.83 5.43
C ALA A 199 -4.78 24.15 4.75
N ALA A 200 -5.64 25.17 4.77
CA ALA A 200 -5.35 26.46 4.14
C ALA A 200 -4.22 27.24 4.84
N ALA A 201 -4.15 27.14 6.17
CA ALA A 201 -3.15 27.78 7.02
C ALA A 201 -2.04 26.79 7.45
N PRO A 202 -0.83 27.26 7.83
CA PRO A 202 0.21 26.38 8.35
C PRO A 202 -0.26 25.68 9.64
N PRO A 203 0.06 24.38 9.82
CA PRO A 203 -0.38 23.64 11.00
C PRO A 203 0.47 23.93 12.23
N GLU A 204 -0.09 23.64 13.40
CA GLU A 204 0.67 23.50 14.64
C GLU A 204 1.36 22.14 14.70
N VAL A 205 2.66 22.15 14.93
CA VAL A 205 3.50 20.95 14.94
C VAL A 205 4.16 20.83 16.31
N SER A 206 3.99 19.67 16.94
CA SER A 206 4.59 19.33 18.23
C SER A 206 5.24 17.95 18.19
N PHE A 207 6.40 17.82 18.81
CA PHE A 207 7.15 16.57 18.92
C PHE A 207 8.06 16.61 20.16
N GLU A 208 8.45 15.45 20.65
CA GLU A 208 9.35 15.34 21.81
C GLU A 208 10.81 15.52 21.34
N ALA A 209 11.44 16.61 21.78
CA ALA A 209 12.80 17.00 21.41
C ALA A 209 13.71 17.16 22.64
N GLU A 210 14.99 16.86 22.48
CA GLU A 210 16.02 17.09 23.50
C GLU A 210 16.44 18.56 23.49
N ALA A 211 16.72 19.15 24.66
CA ALA A 211 17.20 20.53 24.73
C ALA A 211 18.53 20.69 23.97
N GLY A 212 18.59 21.67 23.06
CA GLY A 212 19.76 21.93 22.21
C GLY A 212 19.87 21.05 20.96
N SER A 213 18.89 20.19 20.68
CA SER A 213 18.80 19.48 19.41
C SER A 213 18.25 20.37 18.30
N LEU A 214 18.68 20.11 17.07
CA LEU A 214 18.24 20.82 15.87
C LEU A 214 17.43 19.88 14.98
N TRP A 215 16.37 20.41 14.36
CA TRP A 215 15.46 19.62 13.54
C TRP A 215 15.11 20.33 12.24
N THR A 216 14.75 19.54 11.23
CA THR A 216 14.22 20.02 9.96
C THR A 216 12.88 19.38 9.69
N LEU A 217 11.87 20.19 9.41
CA LEU A 217 10.53 19.77 9.04
C LEU A 217 10.32 19.99 7.54
N LEU A 218 9.87 18.95 6.85
CA LEU A 218 9.57 18.97 5.42
C LEU A 218 8.14 18.48 5.19
N LEU A 219 7.36 19.22 4.40
CA LEU A 219 6.06 18.82 3.87
C LEU A 219 6.14 18.73 2.35
N THR A 220 5.95 17.53 1.80
CA THR A 220 5.94 17.29 0.35
C THR A 220 4.69 16.58 -0.12
N ASN A 221 4.42 16.74 -1.42
CA ASN A 221 3.37 16.03 -2.14
C ASN A 221 3.98 15.32 -3.37
N PRO A 222 4.15 13.99 -3.32
CA PRO A 222 4.65 13.21 -4.46
C PRO A 222 3.62 12.98 -5.56
N ASP A 223 2.33 13.13 -5.29
CA ASP A 223 1.24 12.85 -6.25
C ASP A 223 0.78 14.12 -7.00
N GLY A 224 1.24 15.31 -6.56
CA GLY A 224 0.70 16.60 -6.96
C GLY A 224 1.34 17.27 -8.16
N HIS A 225 2.43 16.70 -8.70
CA HIS A 225 3.21 17.36 -9.73
C HIS A 225 2.53 17.29 -11.10
N LEU A 226 2.36 18.45 -11.76
CA LEU A 226 1.49 18.56 -12.95
C LEU A 226 2.19 18.23 -14.28
N LYS A 227 3.53 18.16 -14.30
CA LYS A 227 4.33 18.01 -15.53
C LYS A 227 5.19 16.75 -15.58
N GLU A 228 5.73 16.35 -14.44
CA GLU A 228 6.71 15.26 -14.27
C GLU A 228 6.20 14.30 -13.22
N ASP A 229 6.27 13.00 -13.49
CA ASP A 229 5.69 11.96 -12.64
C ASP A 229 6.58 11.57 -11.45
N GLU A 230 7.90 11.76 -11.56
CA GLU A 230 8.87 11.38 -10.51
C GLU A 230 9.21 12.53 -9.56
N SER A 231 8.70 13.73 -9.84
CA SER A 231 8.99 14.95 -9.09
C SER A 231 7.88 15.26 -8.08
N GLU A 232 8.24 15.89 -6.98
CA GLU A 232 7.32 16.27 -5.90
C GLU A 232 7.16 17.79 -5.86
N TYR A 233 6.09 18.28 -5.21
CA TYR A 233 6.04 19.67 -4.77
C TYR A 233 6.37 19.78 -3.28
N VAL A 234 7.30 20.67 -2.94
CA VAL A 234 7.50 21.10 -1.56
C VAL A 234 6.42 22.13 -1.19
N HIS A 235 5.69 21.85 -0.13
CA HIS A 235 4.68 22.75 0.41
C HIS A 235 5.22 23.58 1.56
N TRP A 236 6.07 22.99 2.41
CA TRP A 236 6.66 23.68 3.54
C TRP A 236 8.01 23.07 3.89
N LEU A 237 9.02 23.89 4.15
CA LEU A 237 10.33 23.43 4.57
C LEU A 237 10.90 24.43 5.59
N VAL A 238 11.14 23.94 6.80
CA VAL A 238 11.71 24.72 7.91
C VAL A 238 12.91 23.95 8.44
N GLY A 239 14.08 24.58 8.43
CA GLY A 239 15.33 23.97 8.91
C GLY A 239 15.80 24.60 10.22
N ASN A 240 16.79 23.97 10.85
CA ASN A 240 17.46 24.51 12.05
C ASN A 240 16.50 24.87 13.20
N ILE A 241 15.42 24.09 13.36
CA ILE A 241 14.42 24.27 14.41
C ILE A 241 15.07 23.93 15.76
N PRO A 242 15.17 24.88 16.71
CA PRO A 242 15.73 24.60 18.03
C PRO A 242 14.68 23.88 18.89
N GLY A 243 14.97 22.64 19.30
CA GLY A 243 14.07 21.85 20.15
C GLY A 243 12.73 21.58 19.48
N ASP A 244 11.64 22.00 20.13
CA ASP A 244 10.24 21.83 19.69
C ASP A 244 9.63 23.12 19.09
N SER A 245 10.36 24.24 19.10
CA SER A 245 9.87 25.55 18.65
C SER A 245 9.96 25.73 17.13
N VAL A 246 9.03 25.15 16.37
CA VAL A 246 9.00 25.24 14.90
C VAL A 246 9.00 26.69 14.39
N ARG A 247 8.41 27.63 15.14
CA ARG A 247 8.36 29.06 14.79
C ARG A 247 9.72 29.77 14.85
N GLU A 248 10.68 29.22 15.59
CA GLU A 248 12.04 29.77 15.72
C GLU A 248 13.01 29.21 14.67
N GLY A 249 12.56 28.24 13.87
CA GLY A 249 13.35 27.67 12.78
C GLY A 249 13.53 28.63 11.60
N ASP A 250 14.53 28.34 10.78
CA ASP A 250 14.79 29.05 9.54
C ASP A 250 13.77 28.57 8.48
N GLU A 251 12.83 29.43 8.06
CA GLU A 251 11.86 29.10 7.02
C GLU A 251 12.54 29.15 5.63
N ILE A 252 12.85 27.97 5.09
CA ILE A 252 13.55 27.79 3.79
C ILE A 252 12.54 27.85 2.64
N CYS A 253 11.33 27.32 2.86
CA CYS A 253 10.22 27.41 1.93
C CYS A 253 8.94 27.69 2.70
N HIS A 254 8.32 28.84 2.42
CA HIS A 254 7.05 29.21 3.05
C HIS A 254 5.92 28.21 2.75
N TYR A 255 5.03 28.07 3.73
CA TYR A 255 3.88 27.19 3.66
C TYR A 255 3.00 27.50 2.44
N PHE A 256 2.63 26.47 1.70
CA PHE A 256 1.67 26.55 0.61
C PHE A 256 0.51 25.60 0.87
N PRO A 257 -0.74 26.08 0.77
CA PRO A 257 -1.89 25.22 0.95
C PRO A 257 -1.88 24.07 -0.08
N PRO A 258 -2.43 22.90 0.27
CA PRO A 258 -2.58 21.80 -0.68
C PRO A 258 -3.51 22.20 -1.83
N PHE A 259 -3.16 21.82 -3.06
CA PHE A 259 -3.94 22.13 -4.27
C PHE A 259 -4.09 20.89 -5.18
N PRO A 260 -4.67 19.77 -4.67
CA PRO A 260 -4.90 18.59 -5.50
C PRO A 260 -5.80 18.95 -6.69
N ALA A 261 -5.39 18.62 -7.91
CA ALA A 261 -6.14 18.99 -9.11
C ALA A 261 -7.47 18.24 -9.21
N LYS A 262 -8.44 18.80 -9.92
CA LYS A 262 -9.75 18.15 -10.05
C LYS A 262 -9.62 16.88 -10.88
N GLY A 263 -10.10 15.76 -10.35
CA GLY A 263 -10.15 14.46 -11.05
C GLY A 263 -8.89 13.60 -10.97
N THR A 264 -7.85 14.02 -10.22
CA THR A 264 -6.65 13.21 -9.97
C THR A 264 -6.78 12.26 -8.77
N GLY A 265 -7.83 12.43 -7.95
CA GLY A 265 -8.14 11.56 -6.82
C GLY A 265 -7.59 12.08 -5.49
N TYR A 266 -7.04 11.18 -4.67
CA TYR A 266 -6.49 11.52 -3.35
C TYR A 266 -4.99 11.67 -3.42
N HIS A 267 -4.47 12.84 -3.04
CA HIS A 267 -3.04 13.10 -2.99
C HIS A 267 -2.53 12.88 -1.58
N ARG A 268 -1.34 12.27 -1.44
CA ARG A 268 -0.69 12.10 -0.14
C ARG A 268 0.16 13.32 0.16
N PHE A 269 -0.03 13.89 1.35
CA PHE A 269 0.80 14.97 1.87
C PHE A 269 1.59 14.45 3.05
N ILE A 270 2.92 14.52 2.95
CA ILE A 270 3.82 13.79 3.85
C ILE A 270 4.68 14.79 4.62
N PHE A 271 4.54 14.79 5.94
CA PHE A 271 5.43 15.45 6.87
C PHE A 271 6.57 14.53 7.27
N ILE A 272 7.79 15.00 7.08
CA ILE A 272 9.02 14.30 7.46
C ILE A 272 9.76 15.18 8.45
N LEU A 273 10.14 14.60 9.58
CA LEU A 273 10.97 15.24 10.58
C LEU A 273 12.36 14.62 10.55
N PHE A 274 13.38 15.43 10.27
CA PHE A 274 14.78 15.05 10.32
C PHE A 274 15.43 15.57 11.60
N LYS A 275 16.20 14.73 12.30
CA LYS A 275 17.12 15.15 13.36
C LYS A 275 18.41 15.62 12.72
N GLN A 276 18.86 16.82 13.06
CA GLN A 276 20.14 17.38 12.62
C GLN A 276 21.18 17.19 13.73
N ASP A 277 22.39 16.78 13.35
CA ASP A 277 23.51 16.68 14.28
C ASP A 277 24.20 18.03 14.50
N GLU A 278 24.22 18.87 13.46
CA GLU A 278 24.78 20.22 13.46
C GLU A 278 23.90 21.19 12.68
N ARG A 279 24.14 22.49 12.82
CA ARG A 279 23.42 23.52 12.05
C ARG A 279 23.81 23.44 10.58
N ILE A 280 22.82 23.39 9.69
CA ILE A 280 23.02 23.24 8.24
C ILE A 280 22.74 24.58 7.54
N ASP A 281 23.56 24.91 6.55
CA ASP A 281 23.37 26.08 5.70
C ASP A 281 22.51 25.71 4.48
N PHE A 282 21.25 26.12 4.48
CA PHE A 282 20.26 25.80 3.43
C PHE A 282 20.17 26.85 2.32
N LYS A 283 21.21 27.67 2.08
CA LYS A 283 21.19 28.74 1.07
C LYS A 283 20.81 28.27 -0.33
N GLU A 284 21.25 27.09 -0.75
CA GLU A 284 20.97 26.55 -2.09
C GLU A 284 19.51 26.12 -2.26
N ASP A 285 18.90 25.63 -1.18
CA ASP A 285 17.51 25.13 -1.18
C ASP A 285 16.50 26.22 -0.76
N CYS A 286 16.99 27.39 -0.36
CA CYS A 286 16.20 28.54 0.04
C CYS A 286 15.41 29.10 -1.12
N ARG A 287 14.11 29.27 -0.91
CA ARG A 287 13.16 29.78 -1.88
C ARG A 287 12.70 31.18 -1.46
N PRO A 288 12.34 32.05 -2.41
CA PRO A 288 11.80 33.35 -2.04
C PRO A 288 10.51 33.17 -1.24
N SER A 289 10.23 34.10 -0.31
CA SER A 289 8.96 34.18 0.39
C SER A 289 8.22 35.45 -0.08
N PRO A 290 7.05 35.36 -0.72
CA PRO A 290 6.34 34.15 -1.15
C PRO A 290 6.79 33.63 -2.54
N CYS A 291 7.06 32.34 -2.63
CA CYS A 291 7.25 31.54 -3.85
C CYS A 291 5.93 30.91 -4.36
N HIS A 292 5.29 31.57 -5.32
CA HIS A 292 4.14 31.02 -6.04
C HIS A 292 4.53 30.29 -7.34
N ASN A 293 5.81 30.21 -7.66
CA ASN A 293 6.28 29.55 -8.87
C ASN A 293 6.43 28.04 -8.66
N LEU A 294 5.64 27.25 -9.39
CA LEU A 294 5.64 25.79 -9.33
C LEU A 294 6.99 25.17 -9.68
N GLU A 295 7.73 25.72 -10.66
CA GLU A 295 9.04 25.17 -11.08
C GLU A 295 10.09 25.31 -9.98
N ARG A 296 9.99 26.36 -9.16
CA ARG A 296 10.84 26.52 -7.98
C ARG A 296 10.40 25.63 -6.82
N ARG A 297 9.12 25.22 -6.79
CA ARG A 297 8.58 24.28 -5.80
C ARG A 297 8.79 22.82 -6.17
N THR A 298 9.15 22.53 -7.42
CA THR A 298 9.61 21.20 -7.82
C THR A 298 10.77 20.78 -6.94
N PHE A 299 10.66 19.58 -6.38
CA PHE A 299 11.55 19.07 -5.36
C PHE A 299 11.62 17.55 -5.42
N THR A 300 12.78 17.00 -5.06
CA THR A 300 12.98 15.55 -4.96
C THR A 300 13.56 15.27 -3.58
N THR A 301 12.78 14.60 -2.73
CA THR A 301 13.18 14.36 -1.33
C THR A 301 14.44 13.51 -1.24
N PHE A 302 14.59 12.54 -2.14
CA PHE A 302 15.76 11.67 -2.21
C PHE A 302 17.07 12.44 -2.42
N ASP A 303 17.10 13.36 -3.39
CA ASP A 303 18.30 14.13 -3.70
C ASP A 303 18.65 15.12 -2.58
N PHE A 304 17.64 15.75 -1.99
CA PHE A 304 17.82 16.62 -0.83
C PHE A 304 18.42 15.88 0.36
N TYR A 305 17.89 14.69 0.67
CA TYR A 305 18.40 13.87 1.76
C TYR A 305 19.83 13.37 1.44
N LYS A 306 20.09 12.93 0.21
CA LYS A 306 21.41 12.44 -0.22
C LYS A 306 22.52 13.49 -0.08
N LYS A 307 22.22 14.77 -0.34
CA LYS A 307 23.15 15.89 -0.12
C LYS A 307 23.52 16.07 1.36
N HIS A 308 22.57 15.83 2.27
CA HIS A 308 22.69 16.16 3.69
C HIS A 308 22.71 14.94 4.62
N GLN A 309 22.82 13.72 4.08
CA GLN A 309 22.73 12.46 4.83
C GLN A 309 23.75 12.33 5.98
N GLY A 310 24.88 13.03 5.89
CA GLY A 310 25.92 13.03 6.93
C GLY A 310 25.58 13.92 8.13
N LEU A 311 24.61 14.81 8.00
CA LEU A 311 24.21 15.79 9.02
C LEU A 311 22.75 15.66 9.45
N MET A 312 21.93 14.92 8.69
CA MET A 312 20.50 14.72 8.94
C MET A 312 20.11 13.25 8.92
N THR A 313 19.26 12.85 9.87
CA THR A 313 18.68 11.52 9.94
C THR A 313 17.16 11.59 10.07
N PRO A 314 16.37 10.87 9.25
CA PRO A 314 14.92 10.84 9.37
C PRO A 314 14.49 10.20 10.70
N ALA A 315 13.63 10.91 11.43
CA ALA A 315 13.29 10.59 12.81
C ALA A 315 11.78 10.48 13.06
N GLY A 316 10.98 11.28 12.37
CA GLY A 316 9.52 11.30 12.49
C GLY A 316 8.84 11.36 11.13
N LEU A 317 7.60 10.89 11.09
CA LEU A 317 6.79 10.83 9.87
C LEU A 317 5.31 10.94 10.24
N ALA A 318 4.58 11.81 9.55
CA ALA A 318 3.12 11.87 9.57
C ALA A 318 2.62 12.16 8.16
N PHE A 319 1.43 11.72 7.79
CA PHE A 319 0.89 12.03 6.47
C PHE A 319 -0.63 11.98 6.46
N PHE A 320 -1.23 12.72 5.54
CA PHE A 320 -2.68 12.72 5.30
C PHE A 320 -2.99 12.59 3.81
N GLN A 321 -4.25 12.30 3.51
CA GLN A 321 -4.79 12.28 2.16
C GLN A 321 -5.65 13.51 1.93
N CYS A 322 -5.50 14.15 0.78
CA CYS A 322 -6.23 15.35 0.44
C CYS A 322 -6.97 15.16 -0.90
N PRO A 323 -8.30 15.20 -0.92
CA PRO A 323 -9.08 15.27 -2.14
C PRO A 323 -9.20 16.72 -2.63
N TRP A 324 -9.62 16.88 -3.89
CA TRP A 324 -10.03 18.19 -4.42
C TRP A 324 -11.23 18.77 -3.66
N ASP A 325 -11.23 20.09 -3.48
CA ASP A 325 -12.30 20.89 -2.87
C ASP A 325 -12.38 22.26 -3.58
N GLU A 326 -13.48 22.99 -3.41
CA GLU A 326 -13.74 24.27 -4.07
C GLU A 326 -12.71 25.36 -3.72
N SER A 327 -12.08 25.28 -2.54
CA SER A 327 -10.99 26.17 -2.14
C SER A 327 -9.76 26.08 -3.05
N VAL A 328 -9.55 24.94 -3.71
CA VAL A 328 -8.42 24.72 -4.63
C VAL A 328 -8.54 25.63 -5.85
N THR A 329 -9.75 25.83 -6.39
CA THR A 329 -9.99 26.77 -7.50
C THR A 329 -9.51 28.18 -7.15
N ASN A 330 -9.75 28.63 -5.91
CA ASN A 330 -9.25 29.91 -5.43
C ASN A 330 -7.72 29.93 -5.37
N THR A 331 -7.07 28.85 -4.92
CA THR A 331 -5.60 28.78 -4.88
C THR A 331 -4.97 28.87 -6.27
N PHE A 332 -5.54 28.21 -7.30
CA PHE A 332 -5.03 28.30 -8.67
C PHE A 332 -5.16 29.71 -9.26
N HIS A 333 -6.31 30.36 -9.06
CA HIS A 333 -6.56 31.67 -9.63
C HIS A 333 -5.90 32.83 -8.87
N THR A 334 -5.81 32.74 -7.53
CA THR A 334 -5.30 33.86 -6.71
C THR A 334 -3.83 33.72 -6.36
N LEU A 335 -3.37 32.53 -5.98
CA LEU A 335 -1.98 32.32 -5.57
C LEU A 335 -1.08 32.00 -6.78
N LEU A 336 -1.52 31.07 -7.64
CA LEU A 336 -0.72 30.59 -8.77
C LEU A 336 -0.91 31.39 -10.08
N ASP A 337 -1.91 32.29 -10.13
CA ASP A 337 -2.29 33.07 -11.33
C ASP A 337 -2.38 32.20 -12.60
N MET A 338 -3.02 31.04 -12.48
CA MET A 338 -3.15 30.08 -13.56
C MET A 338 -4.57 29.52 -13.68
N LYS A 339 -4.86 28.88 -14.81
CA LYS A 339 -6.11 28.15 -15.00
C LYS A 339 -6.03 26.82 -14.27
N GLU A 340 -7.11 26.47 -13.58
CA GLU A 340 -7.24 25.17 -12.92
C GLU A 340 -7.25 24.04 -13.97
N PRO A 341 -6.33 23.06 -13.89
CA PRO A 341 -6.37 21.87 -14.71
C PRO A 341 -7.44 20.90 -14.18
N ILE A 342 -8.22 20.34 -15.10
CA ILE A 342 -9.24 19.33 -14.80
C ILE A 342 -8.86 18.05 -15.54
N PHE A 343 -8.75 16.97 -14.77
CA PHE A 343 -8.42 15.64 -15.25
C PHE A 343 -9.68 14.76 -15.22
N GLU A 344 -9.70 13.78 -16.11
CA GLU A 344 -10.71 12.73 -16.15
C GLU A 344 -10.00 11.39 -16.31
N TYR A 345 -10.53 10.35 -15.67
CA TYR A 345 -9.99 9.01 -15.84
C TYR A 345 -10.39 8.44 -17.19
N ASP A 346 -9.42 8.30 -18.09
CA ASP A 346 -9.64 7.68 -19.39
C ASP A 346 -9.55 6.14 -19.28
N PHE A 347 -10.69 5.46 -19.46
CA PHE A 347 -10.73 4.00 -19.43
C PHE A 347 -10.17 3.45 -20.74
N PRO A 348 -9.39 2.33 -20.70
CA PRO A 348 -8.93 1.71 -21.92
C PRO A 348 -10.13 1.29 -22.79
N PRO A 349 -10.04 1.48 -24.11
CA PRO A 349 -11.14 1.16 -25.00
C PRO A 349 -11.50 -0.32 -24.89
N VAL A 350 -12.80 -0.61 -24.96
CA VAL A 350 -13.31 -1.98 -24.88
C VAL A 350 -12.73 -2.80 -26.04
N TYR A 351 -12.08 -3.92 -25.71
CA TYR A 351 -11.57 -4.81 -26.74
C TYR A 351 -12.71 -5.43 -27.55
N HIS A 352 -12.61 -5.29 -28.87
CA HIS A 352 -13.46 -5.98 -29.82
C HIS A 352 -12.59 -6.86 -30.73
N PRO A 353 -12.94 -8.15 -30.93
CA PRO A 353 -12.21 -8.99 -31.87
C PRO A 353 -12.38 -8.45 -33.30
N PRO A 354 -11.47 -8.76 -34.24
CA PRO A 354 -11.58 -8.29 -35.61
C PRO A 354 -12.94 -8.67 -36.23
N GLN A 355 -13.58 -7.70 -36.89
CA GLN A 355 -14.91 -7.89 -37.46
C GLN A 355 -14.88 -8.99 -38.54
N ARG A 356 -15.82 -9.93 -38.46
CA ARG A 356 -15.98 -10.99 -39.46
C ARG A 356 -17.09 -10.61 -40.42
N LYS A 357 -16.86 -10.84 -41.72
CA LYS A 357 -17.86 -10.63 -42.78
C LYS A 357 -19.15 -11.42 -42.54
N TYR A 358 -19.02 -12.66 -42.03
CA TYR A 358 -20.13 -13.54 -41.71
C TYR A 358 -20.06 -13.96 -40.23
N PRO A 359 -20.67 -13.19 -39.31
CA PRO A 359 -20.61 -13.46 -37.88
C PRO A 359 -21.61 -14.57 -37.49
N HIS A 360 -21.26 -15.81 -37.83
CA HIS A 360 -22.11 -16.98 -37.55
C HIS A 360 -22.44 -17.10 -36.06
N ALA A 361 -23.71 -17.36 -35.74
CA ALA A 361 -24.26 -17.47 -34.38
C ALA A 361 -24.08 -16.24 -33.48
N GLN A 362 -23.79 -15.06 -34.04
CA GLN A 362 -23.79 -13.81 -33.29
C GLN A 362 -25.17 -13.12 -33.36
N PRO A 363 -25.57 -12.39 -32.29
CA PRO A 363 -26.80 -11.62 -32.31
C PRO A 363 -26.69 -10.39 -33.23
N LEU A 364 -27.82 -9.81 -33.63
CA LEU A 364 -27.87 -8.64 -34.51
C LEU A 364 -27.07 -7.44 -33.96
N ARG A 365 -27.06 -7.25 -32.63
CA ARG A 365 -26.26 -6.22 -31.93
C ARG A 365 -24.75 -6.36 -32.12
N TYR A 366 -24.26 -7.44 -32.73
CA TYR A 366 -22.87 -7.59 -33.15
C TYR A 366 -22.42 -6.45 -34.05
N LEU A 367 -23.28 -6.02 -34.99
CA LEU A 367 -22.96 -4.94 -35.91
C LEU A 367 -22.79 -3.59 -35.20
N ASP A 368 -23.51 -3.38 -34.09
CA ASP A 368 -23.43 -2.15 -33.30
C ASP A 368 -22.07 -1.99 -32.61
N ARG A 369 -21.34 -3.09 -32.32
CA ARG A 369 -19.99 -3.04 -31.73
C ARG A 369 -18.95 -2.36 -32.62
N TYR A 370 -19.21 -2.32 -33.92
CA TYR A 370 -18.31 -1.74 -34.93
C TYR A 370 -18.95 -0.54 -35.62
N ARG A 371 -20.03 0.00 -35.04
CA ARG A 371 -20.69 1.19 -35.55
C ARG A 371 -20.20 2.40 -34.75
N ASP A 372 -19.59 3.36 -35.42
CA ASP A 372 -19.06 4.57 -34.77
C ASP A 372 -20.16 5.54 -34.35
N THR A 373 -21.21 5.68 -35.16
CA THR A 373 -22.30 6.65 -34.95
C THR A 373 -23.66 5.97 -34.77
N HIS A 374 -24.52 6.59 -33.97
CA HIS A 374 -25.90 6.13 -33.79
C HIS A 374 -26.87 6.74 -34.82
N GLU A 375 -26.38 7.67 -35.63
CA GLU A 375 -27.16 8.38 -36.64
C GLU A 375 -27.28 7.56 -37.93
N PRO A 376 -28.44 7.64 -38.64
CA PRO A 376 -28.61 6.94 -39.90
C PRO A 376 -27.72 7.53 -40.99
N THR A 377 -27.08 6.68 -41.78
CA THR A 377 -26.23 7.09 -42.90
C THR A 377 -26.94 6.81 -44.23
N TYR A 378 -26.94 7.81 -45.13
CA TYR A 378 -27.59 7.74 -46.44
C TYR A 378 -26.60 7.69 -47.62
N GLY A 379 -25.28 7.78 -47.37
CA GLY A 379 -24.27 7.64 -48.42
C GLY A 379 -24.43 8.66 -49.56
N ILE A 380 -24.70 8.18 -50.77
CA ILE A 380 -24.81 8.99 -52.00
C ILE A 380 -26.23 9.49 -52.31
N TYR A 381 -27.22 9.13 -51.49
CA TYR A 381 -28.63 9.46 -51.72
C TYR A 381 -28.99 10.90 -51.35
#